data_AF-A0A343ASR1-F1
#
_entry.id   AF-A0A343ASR1-F1
#
_cell.length_a   1.000
_cell.length_b   1.000
_cell.length_c   1.000
_cell.angle_alpha   90.00
_cell.angle_beta   90.00
_cell.angle_gamma   90.00
#
_symmetry.space_group_name_H-M   'P 1'
#
loop_
_entity.id
_entity.type
_entity.pdbx_description
1 polymer ?
#
loop_
_entity_poly.entity_id
_entity_poly.type
_entity_poly.pdbx_seq_one_letter_code
_entity_poly.pdbx_strand_id
1 'polypeptide(L)'
;MLKILIPTIMLFPTIWLSTPKWLWSTTTLQSLIIALISLTWIKWPLETGWATSNLYMATDPLSTPLLVLTCWLLPLMILASQNHIKPEPINRQRTYITLLASLQTFLIMAFGATEIIMFYVMFEATLIPTLIIITRWGNQAERLSAGTYFLFYTLAGSLPLLVALLLLHQHTGTLSMLIIQHLHPMTLSSWGDKIWWAGCLIAFLVKMPLYGVHLWLPKAHVEAPVAGSMVLAAILLKLGGYGMMRMMTILDPLSKDLIYPIMALALWGVIMTGSICLRQTDLKSLIAYSSVSHMGLVAGGILIQTPWGFTGALVLMIAHGLVSSALFCLANTTYERTHSRTMLLARGLQIIFPLTAVWWFVSNLANLALPPLPNLMGELVIITAMFNWSPWTLVLTGAGTLITAAYSLYLFLMTQRGPLPQHIINLQPFHTREHLLMTLHLLPILLLIIKPEIMWGWWY
;
A
#
# COMPACT_ATOMS: atom_id res chain seq x y z
N MET A 1 -22.06 -0.03 -0.05
CA MET A 1 -21.08 -0.79 0.78
C MET A 1 -21.55 -2.16 1.32
N LEU A 2 -22.76 -2.30 1.90
CA LEU A 2 -23.19 -3.55 2.56
C LEU A 2 -23.16 -4.82 1.69
N LYS A 3 -23.38 -4.70 0.38
CA LYS A 3 -23.32 -5.81 -0.60
C LYS A 3 -21.97 -6.53 -0.60
N ILE A 4 -20.89 -5.87 -0.16
CA ILE A 4 -19.54 -6.44 -0.10
C ILE A 4 -19.16 -6.75 1.35
N LEU A 5 -19.54 -5.87 2.28
CA LEU A 5 -19.25 -6.05 3.70
C LEU A 5 -19.91 -7.32 4.28
N ILE A 6 -21.17 -7.61 3.94
CA ILE A 6 -21.85 -8.82 4.42
C ILE A 6 -21.13 -10.10 3.92
N PRO A 7 -20.84 -10.27 2.61
CA PRO A 7 -20.01 -11.39 2.14
C PRO A 7 -18.65 -11.49 2.83
N THR A 8 -17.97 -10.37 3.12
CA THR A 8 -16.68 -10.42 3.83
C THR A 8 -16.84 -10.90 5.27
N ILE A 9 -17.91 -10.52 5.97
CA ILE A 9 -18.21 -11.04 7.32
C ILE A 9 -18.58 -12.53 7.25
N MET A 10 -19.27 -12.96 6.18
CA MET A 10 -19.57 -14.37 5.96
C MET A 10 -18.32 -15.23 5.67
N LEU A 11 -17.14 -14.64 5.47
CA LEU A 11 -15.89 -15.40 5.46
C LEU A 11 -15.56 -15.99 6.84
N PHE A 12 -15.93 -15.35 7.95
CA PHE A 12 -15.65 -15.90 9.28
C PHE A 12 -16.29 -17.27 9.53
N PRO A 13 -17.62 -17.46 9.39
CA PRO A 13 -18.23 -18.77 9.60
C PRO A 13 -17.73 -19.80 8.58
N THR A 14 -17.47 -19.42 7.33
CA THR A 14 -16.99 -20.36 6.31
C THR A 14 -15.57 -20.87 6.61
N ILE A 15 -14.67 -20.03 7.12
CA ILE A 15 -13.32 -20.43 7.56
C ILE A 15 -13.39 -21.49 8.67
N TRP A 16 -14.29 -21.33 9.63
CA TRP A 16 -14.37 -22.24 10.78
C TRP A 16 -15.17 -23.52 10.50
N LEU A 17 -16.21 -23.45 9.67
CA LEU A 17 -17.09 -24.59 9.37
C LEU A 17 -16.59 -25.44 8.20
N SER A 18 -15.75 -24.91 7.32
CA SER A 18 -15.22 -25.68 6.18
C SER A 18 -14.33 -26.84 6.63
N THR A 19 -14.41 -27.95 5.87
CA THR A 19 -13.57 -29.12 6.11
C THR A 19 -12.10 -28.80 5.80
N PRO A 20 -11.13 -29.41 6.50
CA PRO A 20 -9.72 -29.01 6.42
C PRO A 20 -9.13 -29.13 5.01
N LYS A 21 -9.60 -30.09 4.21
CA LYS A 21 -9.15 -30.28 2.81
C LYS A 21 -9.58 -29.12 1.91
N TRP A 22 -10.74 -28.53 2.17
CA TRP A 22 -11.36 -27.53 1.31
C TRP A 22 -11.11 -26.10 1.79
N LEU A 23 -10.61 -25.90 3.01
CA LEU A 23 -10.38 -24.60 3.67
C LEU A 23 -9.79 -23.54 2.72
N TRP A 24 -8.63 -23.83 2.11
CA TRP A 24 -7.93 -22.88 1.24
C TRP A 24 -8.67 -22.65 -0.08
N SER A 25 -9.21 -23.70 -0.69
CA SER A 25 -9.96 -23.57 -1.94
C SER A 25 -11.28 -22.80 -1.78
N THR A 26 -12.02 -23.02 -0.69
CA THR A 26 -13.31 -22.34 -0.46
C THR A 26 -13.10 -20.88 -0.12
N THR A 27 -12.10 -20.57 0.70
CA THR A 27 -11.79 -19.18 1.09
C THR A 27 -11.22 -18.37 -0.07
N THR A 28 -10.34 -18.95 -0.90
CA THR A 28 -9.87 -18.30 -2.13
C THR A 28 -10.99 -18.06 -3.13
N LEU A 29 -11.89 -19.03 -3.34
CA LEU A 29 -13.01 -18.87 -4.27
C LEU A 29 -13.99 -17.79 -3.79
N GLN A 30 -14.39 -17.82 -2.51
CA GLN A 30 -15.33 -16.84 -1.97
C GLN A 30 -14.73 -15.43 -1.98
N SER A 31 -13.45 -15.29 -1.64
CA SER A 31 -12.78 -13.98 -1.71
C SER A 31 -12.58 -13.47 -3.14
N LEU A 32 -12.35 -14.34 -4.12
CA LEU A 32 -12.34 -13.96 -5.53
C LEU A 32 -13.72 -13.49 -6.00
N ILE A 33 -14.80 -14.13 -5.56
CA ILE A 33 -16.17 -13.67 -5.84
C ILE A 33 -16.40 -12.27 -5.27
N ILE A 34 -15.97 -12.03 -4.02
CA ILE A 34 -16.03 -10.70 -3.39
C ILE A 34 -15.24 -9.67 -4.22
N ALA A 35 -14.04 -10.03 -4.67
CA ALA A 35 -13.21 -9.18 -5.51
C ALA A 35 -13.89 -8.83 -6.84
N LEU A 36 -14.51 -9.80 -7.51
CA LEU A 36 -15.25 -9.57 -8.76
C LEU A 36 -16.49 -8.69 -8.55
N ILE A 37 -17.22 -8.88 -7.44
CA ILE A 37 -18.36 -8.02 -7.08
C ILE A 37 -17.88 -6.59 -6.80
N SER A 38 -16.67 -6.40 -6.26
CA SER A 38 -16.13 -5.05 -6.00
C SER A 38 -15.96 -4.19 -7.25
N LEU A 39 -15.77 -4.82 -8.43
CA LEU A 39 -15.70 -4.10 -9.71
C LEU A 39 -17.01 -3.36 -10.03
N THR A 40 -18.14 -3.70 -9.39
CA THR A 40 -19.39 -2.94 -9.56
C THR A 40 -19.29 -1.50 -9.04
N TRP A 41 -18.37 -1.20 -8.11
CA TRP A 41 -18.11 0.15 -7.61
C TRP A 41 -17.39 1.06 -8.61
N ILE A 42 -16.78 0.50 -9.65
CA ILE A 42 -16.11 1.29 -10.70
C ILE A 42 -17.12 2.00 -11.60
N LYS A 43 -18.38 1.55 -11.63
CA LYS A 43 -19.43 2.21 -12.41
C LYS A 43 -19.77 3.56 -11.77
N TRP A 44 -19.33 4.64 -12.40
CA TRP A 44 -19.71 5.99 -12.03
C TRP A 44 -20.80 6.53 -12.96
N PRO A 45 -22.08 6.55 -12.53
CA PRO A 45 -23.09 7.37 -13.18
C PRO A 45 -22.86 8.83 -12.76
N LEU A 46 -22.65 9.73 -13.70
CA LEU A 46 -22.01 11.04 -13.49
C LEU A 46 -22.66 12.05 -12.50
N GLU A 47 -21.86 13.09 -12.23
CA GLU A 47 -21.99 14.33 -11.43
C GLU A 47 -21.99 14.23 -9.90
N THR A 48 -22.57 13.20 -9.30
CA THR A 48 -22.54 13.11 -7.83
C THR A 48 -21.19 12.59 -7.33
N GLY A 49 -20.51 13.37 -6.50
CA GLY A 49 -19.18 13.03 -5.95
C GLY A 49 -19.19 11.78 -5.06
N TRP A 50 -20.34 11.41 -4.48
CA TRP A 50 -20.48 10.23 -3.63
C TRP A 50 -21.60 9.31 -4.14
N ALA A 51 -21.35 8.01 -4.09
CA ALA A 51 -22.26 6.94 -4.48
C ALA A 51 -22.43 5.91 -3.36
N THR A 52 -23.46 5.07 -3.48
CA THR A 52 -23.78 3.96 -2.55
C THR A 52 -23.78 4.33 -1.05
N SER A 53 -24.24 5.53 -0.75
CA SER A 53 -24.24 6.13 0.60
C SER A 53 -25.29 5.53 1.53
N ASN A 54 -24.84 5.16 2.72
CA ASN A 54 -25.62 5.03 3.95
C ASN A 54 -25.08 6.04 4.98
N LEU A 55 -25.72 6.13 6.15
CA LEU A 55 -25.36 7.08 7.21
C LEU A 55 -23.86 7.07 7.57
N TYR A 56 -23.24 5.89 7.61
CA TYR A 56 -21.84 5.71 8.01
C TYR A 56 -20.86 5.39 6.88
N MET A 57 -21.38 5.03 5.69
CA MET A 57 -20.55 4.48 4.63
C MET A 57 -20.95 4.98 3.26
N ALA A 58 -19.99 5.45 2.49
CA ALA A 58 -20.18 5.89 1.11
C ALA A 58 -18.91 5.59 0.29
N THR A 59 -19.05 5.65 -1.03
CA THR A 59 -17.95 5.48 -1.98
C THR A 59 -17.83 6.72 -2.83
N ASP A 60 -16.62 7.09 -3.21
CA ASP A 60 -16.30 8.23 -4.08
C ASP A 60 -15.13 7.84 -5.01
N PRO A 61 -14.82 8.63 -6.07
CA PRO A 61 -13.77 8.27 -7.02
C PRO A 61 -12.37 8.10 -6.39
N LEU A 62 -12.15 8.63 -5.19
CA LEU A 62 -10.91 8.46 -4.43
C LEU A 62 -10.87 7.11 -3.67
N SER A 63 -11.95 6.74 -2.98
CA SER A 63 -12.03 5.48 -2.23
C SER A 63 -12.23 4.27 -3.13
N THR A 64 -12.93 4.39 -4.27
CA THR A 64 -13.33 3.22 -5.07
C THR A 64 -12.16 2.40 -5.60
N PRO A 65 -11.06 2.98 -6.13
CA PRO A 65 -9.97 2.17 -6.65
C PRO A 65 -9.20 1.49 -5.52
N LEU A 66 -9.08 2.16 -4.36
CA LEU A 66 -8.46 1.61 -3.15
C LEU A 66 -9.32 0.46 -2.58
N LEU A 67 -10.64 0.62 -2.53
CA LEU A 67 -11.58 -0.40 -2.11
C LEU A 67 -11.53 -1.63 -3.03
N VAL A 68 -11.50 -1.44 -4.35
CA VAL A 68 -11.34 -2.54 -5.32
C VAL A 68 -10.00 -3.24 -5.12
N LEU A 69 -8.90 -2.49 -4.97
CA LEU A 69 -7.59 -3.05 -4.68
C LEU A 69 -7.59 -3.87 -3.37
N THR A 70 -8.29 -3.40 -2.33
CA THR A 70 -8.38 -4.14 -1.06
C THR A 70 -9.11 -5.47 -1.21
N CYS A 71 -10.19 -5.50 -1.98
CA CYS A 71 -10.95 -6.72 -2.23
C CYS A 71 -10.16 -7.67 -3.13
N TRP A 72 -9.46 -7.14 -4.12
CA TRP A 72 -8.59 -7.91 -5.00
C TRP A 72 -7.43 -8.57 -4.25
N LEU A 73 -6.81 -7.88 -3.30
CA LEU A 73 -5.60 -8.42 -2.64
C LEU A 73 -5.88 -9.65 -1.76
N LEU A 74 -7.08 -9.82 -1.18
CA LEU A 74 -7.35 -10.93 -0.26
C LEU A 74 -7.20 -12.34 -0.88
N PRO A 75 -7.80 -12.68 -2.03
CA PRO A 75 -7.53 -13.97 -2.66
C PRO A 75 -6.05 -14.18 -2.98
N LEU A 76 -5.33 -13.13 -3.38
CA LEU A 76 -3.89 -13.19 -3.70
C LEU A 76 -3.07 -13.49 -2.45
N MET A 77 -3.41 -12.90 -1.30
CA MET A 77 -2.77 -13.19 -0.02
C MET A 77 -2.96 -14.63 0.45
N ILE A 78 -4.19 -15.15 0.31
CA ILE A 78 -4.50 -16.52 0.71
C ILE A 78 -3.72 -17.49 -0.18
N LEU A 79 -3.68 -17.25 -1.50
CA LEU A 79 -2.84 -18.01 -2.43
C LEU A 79 -1.35 -17.90 -2.09
N ALA A 80 -0.85 -16.71 -1.75
CA ALA A 80 0.58 -16.51 -1.44
C ALA A 80 1.03 -17.29 -0.21
N SER A 81 0.19 -17.31 0.83
CA SER A 81 0.55 -17.79 2.17
C SER A 81 0.35 -19.29 2.40
N GLN A 82 -0.40 -19.97 1.53
CA GLN A 82 -0.75 -21.39 1.72
C GLN A 82 0.45 -22.32 1.90
N ASN A 83 1.57 -22.08 1.19
CA ASN A 83 2.72 -23.00 1.20
C ASN A 83 3.44 -22.93 2.56
N HIS A 84 3.72 -21.70 3.01
CA HIS A 84 4.39 -21.43 4.27
C HIS A 84 3.57 -21.87 5.49
N ILE A 85 2.24 -21.86 5.41
CA ILE A 85 1.34 -22.14 6.55
C ILE A 85 0.88 -23.60 6.59
N LYS A 86 1.09 -24.36 5.52
CA LYS A 86 0.79 -25.79 5.47
C LYS A 86 1.30 -26.62 6.66
N PRO A 87 2.51 -26.39 7.24
CA PRO A 87 2.96 -27.16 8.40
C PRO A 87 2.28 -26.79 9.73
N GLU A 88 1.59 -25.65 9.82
CA GLU A 88 0.90 -25.25 11.06
C GLU A 88 -0.37 -26.09 11.30
N PRO A 89 -0.76 -26.34 12.56
CA PRO A 89 -2.01 -27.04 12.88
C PRO A 89 -3.23 -26.30 12.33
N ILE A 90 -4.28 -27.05 11.99
CA ILE A 90 -5.47 -26.53 11.29
C ILE A 90 -6.11 -25.30 11.96
N ASN A 91 -6.19 -25.27 13.29
CA ASN A 91 -6.75 -24.13 14.02
C ASN A 91 -5.89 -22.86 13.84
N ARG A 92 -4.56 -23.00 13.72
CA ARG A 92 -3.68 -21.87 13.42
C ARG A 92 -3.79 -21.42 11.96
N GLN A 93 -4.01 -22.34 11.03
CA GLN A 93 -4.33 -21.98 9.64
C GLN A 93 -5.65 -21.19 9.57
N ARG A 94 -6.69 -21.66 10.26
CA ARG A 94 -7.98 -20.96 10.36
C ARG A 94 -7.84 -19.58 10.97
N THR A 95 -7.16 -19.46 12.11
CA THR A 95 -6.94 -18.15 12.75
C THR A 95 -6.17 -17.19 11.84
N TYR A 96 -5.17 -17.66 11.10
CA TYR A 96 -4.47 -16.84 10.12
C TYR A 96 -5.40 -16.30 9.04
N ILE A 97 -6.22 -17.15 8.42
CA ILE A 97 -7.18 -16.70 7.39
C ILE A 97 -8.22 -15.76 7.99
N THR A 98 -8.67 -15.98 9.24
CA THR A 98 -9.57 -15.03 9.91
C THR A 98 -8.93 -13.67 10.17
N LEU A 99 -7.63 -13.60 10.41
CA LEU A 99 -6.92 -12.32 10.57
C LEU A 99 -6.79 -11.58 9.23
N LEU A 100 -6.58 -12.30 8.13
CA LEU A 100 -6.62 -11.70 6.80
C LEU A 100 -8.03 -11.16 6.47
N ALA A 101 -9.08 -11.95 6.78
CA ALA A 101 -10.46 -11.52 6.58
C ALA A 101 -10.82 -10.31 7.47
N SER A 102 -10.43 -10.30 8.75
CA SER A 102 -10.67 -9.16 9.63
C SER A 102 -9.95 -7.91 9.16
N LEU A 103 -8.70 -8.05 8.71
CA LEU A 103 -7.96 -6.95 8.10
C LEU A 103 -8.69 -6.38 6.88
N GLN A 104 -9.21 -7.23 5.97
CA GLN A 104 -10.02 -6.76 4.85
C GLN A 104 -11.28 -6.02 5.33
N THR A 105 -11.99 -6.54 6.35
CA THR A 105 -13.19 -5.87 6.86
C THR A 105 -12.90 -4.48 7.42
N PHE A 106 -11.82 -4.31 8.18
CA PHE A 106 -11.42 -2.99 8.70
C PHE A 106 -11.00 -2.04 7.57
N LEU A 107 -10.30 -2.53 6.55
CA LEU A 107 -9.90 -1.72 5.41
C LEU A 107 -11.09 -1.26 4.57
N ILE A 108 -12.07 -2.12 4.31
CA ILE A 108 -13.30 -1.74 3.59
C ILE A 108 -14.08 -0.68 4.37
N MET A 109 -14.17 -0.81 5.69
CA MET A 109 -14.81 0.19 6.53
C MET A 109 -14.01 1.49 6.61
N ALA A 110 -12.67 1.44 6.61
CA ALA A 110 -11.83 2.64 6.63
C ALA A 110 -11.98 3.47 5.36
N PHE A 111 -11.81 2.88 4.18
CA PHE A 111 -11.96 3.62 2.92
C PHE A 111 -13.41 4.01 2.62
N GLY A 112 -14.38 3.28 3.16
CA GLY A 112 -15.80 3.57 3.02
C GLY A 112 -16.37 4.55 4.03
N ALA A 113 -15.64 4.95 5.07
CA ALA A 113 -16.19 5.76 6.16
C ALA A 113 -16.58 7.17 5.71
N THR A 114 -17.80 7.61 6.06
CA THR A 114 -18.28 8.99 5.84
C THR A 114 -17.86 9.93 6.97
N GLU A 115 -17.77 9.44 8.19
CA GLU A 115 -17.33 10.19 9.37
C GLU A 115 -15.83 10.02 9.61
N ILE A 116 -15.10 11.12 9.81
CA ILE A 116 -13.64 11.07 9.98
C ILE A 116 -13.25 10.32 11.26
N ILE A 117 -14.06 10.37 12.33
CA ILE A 117 -13.80 9.59 13.54
C ILE A 117 -13.98 8.08 13.30
N MET A 118 -14.95 7.68 12.49
CA MET A 118 -15.10 6.27 12.09
C MET A 118 -13.90 5.83 11.25
N PHE A 119 -13.45 6.67 10.33
CA PHE A 119 -12.21 6.44 9.60
C PHE A 119 -11.02 6.24 10.56
N TYR A 120 -10.85 7.08 11.58
CA TYR A 120 -9.80 6.94 12.60
C TYR A 120 -9.89 5.62 13.37
N VAL A 121 -11.07 5.24 13.85
CA VAL A 121 -11.26 3.98 14.59
C VAL A 121 -10.91 2.79 13.71
N MET A 122 -11.35 2.78 12.46
CA MET A 122 -11.04 1.69 11.52
C MET A 122 -9.57 1.68 11.10
N PHE A 123 -8.97 2.86 10.92
CA PHE A 123 -7.55 3.04 10.65
C PHE A 123 -6.67 2.42 11.74
N GLU A 124 -6.98 2.67 13.01
CA GLU A 124 -6.26 2.06 14.14
C GLU A 124 -6.63 0.58 14.31
N ALA A 125 -7.88 0.18 14.05
CA ALA A 125 -8.28 -1.22 14.11
C ALA A 125 -7.48 -2.11 13.14
N THR A 126 -7.03 -1.59 12.00
CA THR A 126 -6.14 -2.34 11.08
C THR A 126 -4.80 -2.74 11.71
N LEU A 127 -4.34 -2.05 12.76
CA LEU A 127 -3.10 -2.40 13.47
C LEU A 127 -3.21 -3.74 14.19
N ILE A 128 -4.40 -4.10 14.67
CA ILE A 128 -4.55 -5.29 15.51
C ILE A 128 -4.29 -6.56 14.69
N PRO A 129 -4.98 -6.82 13.55
CA PRO A 129 -4.70 -8.02 12.77
C PRO A 129 -3.28 -8.05 12.20
N THR A 130 -2.77 -6.88 11.78
CA THR A 130 -1.44 -6.77 11.16
C THR A 130 -0.32 -7.06 12.15
N LEU A 131 -0.41 -6.52 13.38
CA LEU A 131 0.53 -6.82 14.45
C LEU A 131 0.55 -8.32 14.77
N ILE A 132 -0.62 -8.94 14.88
CA ILE A 132 -0.71 -10.38 15.16
C ILE A 132 -0.09 -11.18 14.01
N ILE A 133 -0.37 -10.82 12.75
CA ILE A 133 0.22 -11.49 11.57
C ILE A 133 1.75 -11.42 11.60
N ILE A 134 2.33 -10.23 11.87
CA ILE A 134 3.79 -10.02 11.89
C ILE A 134 4.43 -10.79 13.06
N THR A 135 3.94 -10.56 14.28
CA THR A 135 4.57 -11.09 15.50
C THR A 135 4.40 -12.59 15.67
N ARG A 136 3.34 -13.19 15.10
CA ARG A 136 3.04 -14.62 15.25
C ARG A 136 3.56 -15.48 14.10
N TRP A 137 3.42 -15.03 12.85
CA TRP A 137 3.79 -15.80 11.65
C TRP A 137 5.00 -15.20 10.89
N GLY A 138 5.70 -14.22 11.46
CA GLY A 138 7.02 -13.81 10.95
C GLY A 138 8.07 -14.90 11.15
N ASN A 139 9.08 -14.99 10.30
CA ASN A 139 10.05 -16.10 10.32
C ASN A 139 11.14 -15.95 11.37
N GLN A 140 11.70 -14.74 11.56
CA GLN A 140 12.84 -14.53 12.45
C GLN A 140 12.43 -14.02 13.83
N ALA A 141 13.37 -14.01 14.77
CA ALA A 141 13.15 -13.55 16.13
C ALA A 141 12.85 -12.04 16.21
N GLU A 142 13.42 -11.25 15.29
CA GLU A 142 13.25 -9.80 15.21
C GLU A 142 11.80 -9.38 14.96
N ARG A 143 10.90 -10.29 14.56
CA ARG A 143 9.47 -10.03 14.34
C ARG A 143 8.77 -9.36 15.53
N LEU A 144 9.20 -9.67 16.76
CA LEU A 144 8.65 -9.03 17.96
C LEU A 144 9.08 -7.56 18.03
N SER A 145 10.36 -7.29 17.80
CA SER A 145 10.88 -5.91 17.72
C SER A 145 10.24 -5.14 16.56
N ALA A 146 10.10 -5.75 15.38
CA ALA A 146 9.45 -5.13 14.24
C ALA A 146 7.98 -4.79 14.56
N GLY A 147 7.28 -5.67 15.27
CA GLY A 147 5.92 -5.42 15.78
C GLY A 147 5.85 -4.25 16.75
N THR A 148 6.80 -4.11 17.69
CA THR A 148 6.84 -2.97 18.62
C THR A 148 7.14 -1.66 17.90
N TYR A 149 8.09 -1.63 16.95
CA TYR A 149 8.34 -0.45 16.11
C TYR A 149 7.09 -0.04 15.33
N PHE A 150 6.44 -0.99 14.66
CA PHE A 150 5.21 -0.74 13.91
C PHE A 150 4.10 -0.15 14.78
N LEU A 151 3.82 -0.77 15.94
CA LEU A 151 2.75 -0.33 16.84
C LEU A 151 3.01 1.04 17.45
N PHE A 152 4.21 1.27 18.01
CA PHE A 152 4.47 2.50 18.74
C PHE A 152 4.65 3.71 17.82
N TYR A 153 5.21 3.53 16.63
CA TYR A 153 5.25 4.63 15.65
C TYR A 153 3.84 5.07 15.30
N THR A 154 2.96 4.11 14.98
CA THR A 154 1.60 4.44 14.56
C THR A 154 0.77 5.04 15.68
N LEU A 155 0.83 4.47 16.89
CA LEU A 155 0.08 5.01 18.05
C LEU A 155 0.58 6.39 18.48
N ALA A 156 1.90 6.61 18.48
CA ALA A 156 2.46 7.91 18.84
C ALA A 156 2.05 9.00 17.85
N GLY A 157 1.89 8.65 16.56
CA GLY A 157 1.39 9.58 15.56
C GLY A 157 -0.12 9.76 15.56
N SER A 158 -0.89 8.72 15.88
CA SER A 158 -2.35 8.71 15.76
C SER A 158 -3.09 9.28 16.96
N LEU A 159 -2.55 9.18 18.18
CA LEU A 159 -3.18 9.79 19.36
C LEU A 159 -3.29 11.32 19.25
N PRO A 160 -2.28 12.07 18.76
CA PRO A 160 -2.45 13.49 18.44
C PRO A 160 -3.56 13.77 17.41
N LEU A 161 -3.71 12.91 16.40
CA LEU A 161 -4.80 13.02 15.43
C LEU A 161 -6.16 12.86 16.10
N LEU A 162 -6.32 11.91 17.03
CA LEU A 162 -7.58 11.76 17.78
C LEU A 162 -7.96 13.04 18.53
N VAL A 163 -7.01 13.63 19.25
CA VAL A 163 -7.24 14.89 19.98
C VAL A 163 -7.61 16.00 19.00
N ALA A 164 -6.91 16.11 17.87
CA ALA A 164 -7.18 17.11 16.85
C ALA A 164 -8.59 16.95 16.22
N LEU A 165 -9.04 15.72 15.99
CA LEU A 165 -10.39 15.44 15.47
C LEU A 165 -11.49 15.76 16.48
N LEU A 166 -11.27 15.49 17.78
CA LEU A 166 -12.23 15.85 18.83
C LEU A 166 -12.36 17.38 18.97
N LEU A 167 -11.25 18.12 18.88
CA LEU A 167 -11.27 19.58 18.85
C LEU A 167 -12.03 20.08 17.62
N LEU A 168 -11.78 19.51 16.45
CA LEU A 168 -12.51 19.89 15.24
C LEU A 168 -14.00 19.62 15.37
N HIS A 169 -14.38 18.49 15.98
CA HIS A 169 -15.78 18.17 16.25
C HIS A 169 -16.45 19.19 17.16
N GLN A 170 -15.76 19.65 18.21
CA GLN A 170 -16.28 20.67 19.11
C GLN A 170 -16.49 22.02 18.38
N HIS A 171 -15.64 22.37 17.43
CA HIS A 171 -15.74 23.62 16.68
C HIS A 171 -16.78 23.59 15.54
N THR A 172 -16.85 22.49 14.79
CA THR A 172 -17.70 22.35 13.60
C THR A 172 -19.06 21.69 13.88
N GLY A 173 -19.19 21.00 15.02
CA GLY A 173 -20.35 20.20 15.37
C GLY A 173 -20.49 18.86 14.61
N THR A 174 -19.75 18.65 13.52
CA THR A 174 -19.85 17.43 12.69
C THR A 174 -18.49 16.99 12.15
N LEU A 175 -18.28 15.66 12.02
CA LEU A 175 -17.06 15.09 11.42
C LEU A 175 -17.32 14.45 10.06
N SER A 176 -18.48 14.69 9.46
CA SER A 176 -18.85 14.06 8.22
C SER A 176 -18.07 14.68 7.06
N MET A 177 -17.37 13.85 6.29
CA MET A 177 -16.61 14.28 5.12
C MET A 177 -17.51 14.94 4.06
N LEU A 178 -18.80 14.60 4.05
CA LEU A 178 -19.82 15.17 3.17
C LEU A 178 -20.16 16.61 3.54
N ILE A 179 -20.40 16.90 4.83
CA ILE A 179 -20.85 18.23 5.27
C ILE A 179 -19.66 19.18 5.40
N ILE A 180 -18.50 18.69 5.85
CA ILE A 180 -17.33 19.55 6.11
C ILE A 180 -16.90 20.32 4.86
N GLN A 181 -17.05 19.75 3.66
CA GLN A 181 -16.72 20.42 2.39
C GLN A 181 -17.55 21.69 2.13
N HIS A 182 -18.70 21.83 2.79
CA HIS A 182 -19.61 22.97 2.64
C HIS A 182 -19.53 23.97 3.80
N LEU A 183 -18.72 23.68 4.82
CA LEU A 183 -18.48 24.62 5.92
C LEU A 183 -17.55 25.75 5.47
N HIS A 184 -17.67 26.91 6.12
CA HIS A 184 -16.72 27.98 5.88
C HIS A 184 -15.30 27.59 6.35
N PRO A 185 -14.26 27.97 5.59
CA PRO A 185 -12.89 27.67 5.96
C PRO A 185 -12.55 28.29 7.30
N MET A 186 -11.85 27.53 8.15
CA MET A 186 -11.43 28.03 9.45
C MET A 186 -10.30 29.05 9.30
N THR A 187 -10.42 30.19 9.98
CA THR A 187 -9.34 31.18 10.05
C THR A 187 -8.32 30.76 11.11
N LEU A 188 -7.38 29.91 10.69
CA LEU A 188 -6.31 29.36 11.53
C LEU A 188 -5.07 30.25 11.44
N SER A 189 -4.70 30.94 12.52
CA SER A 189 -3.55 31.87 12.53
C SER A 189 -2.67 31.77 13.79
N SER A 190 -3.19 31.18 14.86
CA SER A 190 -2.49 31.08 16.13
C SER A 190 -1.42 29.97 16.13
N TRP A 191 -0.50 30.01 17.10
CA TRP A 191 0.44 28.92 17.32
C TRP A 191 -0.26 27.60 17.68
N GLY A 192 -1.41 27.67 18.35
CA GLY A 192 -2.24 26.50 18.64
C GLY A 192 -2.72 25.83 17.36
N ASP A 193 -3.12 26.61 16.35
CA ASP A 193 -3.58 26.10 15.06
C ASP A 193 -2.46 25.39 14.28
N LYS A 194 -1.22 25.88 14.38
CA LYS A 194 -0.05 25.22 13.80
C LYS A 194 0.23 23.86 14.45
N ILE A 195 0.09 23.76 15.77
CA ILE A 195 0.23 22.50 16.51
C ILE A 195 -0.91 21.55 16.16
N TRP A 196 -2.15 22.06 16.05
CA TRP A 196 -3.30 21.28 15.63
C TRP A 196 -3.13 20.72 14.22
N TRP A 197 -2.66 21.53 13.27
CA TRP A 197 -2.31 21.10 11.91
C TRP A 197 -1.28 19.97 11.90
N ALA A 198 -0.23 20.10 12.70
CA ALA A 198 0.76 19.04 12.86
C ALA A 198 0.10 17.77 13.45
N GLY A 199 -0.76 17.91 14.47
CA GLY A 199 -1.56 16.81 15.04
C GLY A 199 -2.42 16.09 14.00
N CYS A 200 -3.02 16.82 13.05
CA CYS A 200 -3.79 16.22 11.96
C CYS A 200 -2.93 15.43 10.96
N LEU A 201 -1.68 15.83 10.70
CA LEU A 201 -0.87 15.22 9.65
C LEU A 201 0.12 14.14 10.11
N ILE A 202 0.65 14.23 11.33
CA ILE A 202 1.71 13.33 11.81
C ILE A 202 1.31 11.86 11.68
N ALA A 203 0.06 11.49 12.03
CA ALA A 203 -0.44 10.12 11.91
C ALA A 203 -0.31 9.56 10.48
N PHE A 204 -0.65 10.38 9.48
CA PHE A 204 -0.61 9.98 8.08
C PHE A 204 0.82 9.94 7.54
N LEU A 205 1.70 10.84 8.00
CA LEU A 205 3.12 10.86 7.64
C LEU A 205 3.92 9.71 8.27
N VAL A 206 3.45 9.16 9.39
CA VAL A 206 4.01 7.93 9.94
C VAL A 206 3.61 6.73 9.08
N LYS A 207 2.34 6.66 8.66
CA LYS A 207 1.78 5.52 7.90
C LYS A 207 2.13 5.52 6.43
N MET A 208 2.20 6.68 5.78
CA MET A 208 2.98 6.90 4.56
C MET A 208 4.35 7.36 5.01
N PRO A 209 5.28 6.44 5.28
CA PRO A 209 6.47 6.75 6.03
C PRO A 209 7.29 7.80 5.31
N LEU A 210 7.21 9.03 5.85
CA LEU A 210 8.09 10.10 5.44
C LEU A 210 9.52 9.72 5.82
N TYR A 211 10.47 10.21 5.05
CA TYR A 211 11.87 10.13 5.43
C TYR A 211 12.08 10.69 6.85
N GLY A 212 12.94 10.04 7.63
CA GLY A 212 13.06 10.22 9.09
C GLY A 212 12.19 9.26 9.91
N VAL A 213 10.89 9.14 9.60
CA VAL A 213 9.95 8.30 10.37
C VAL A 213 9.75 6.90 9.75
N HIS A 214 10.40 6.63 8.62
CA HIS A 214 10.30 5.38 7.86
C HIS A 214 10.95 4.12 8.45
N LEU A 215 11.68 4.21 9.56
CA LEU A 215 12.50 3.10 10.07
C LEU A 215 11.70 1.85 10.46
N TRP A 216 10.42 1.99 10.77
CA TRP A 216 9.55 0.86 11.07
C TRP A 216 9.28 0.01 9.81
N LEU A 217 9.24 0.62 8.62
CA LEU A 217 8.79 -0.03 7.40
C LEU A 217 9.76 -1.15 6.96
N PRO A 218 11.08 -0.92 6.78
CA PRO A 218 12.01 -1.99 6.40
C PRO A 218 11.96 -3.18 7.36
N LYS A 219 11.86 -2.93 8.67
CA LYS A 219 11.74 -3.99 9.68
C LYS A 219 10.42 -4.76 9.55
N ALA A 220 9.31 -4.04 9.45
CA ALA A 220 7.97 -4.64 9.36
C ALA A 220 7.82 -5.51 8.10
N HIS A 221 8.26 -5.03 6.93
CA HIS A 221 8.17 -5.81 5.68
C HIS A 221 9.10 -7.02 5.65
N VAL A 222 10.32 -6.86 6.15
CA VAL A 222 11.34 -7.90 6.09
C VAL A 222 10.96 -9.07 7.01
N GLU A 223 10.38 -8.77 8.18
CA GLU A 223 9.99 -9.77 9.16
C GLU A 223 8.55 -10.30 9.02
N ALA A 224 7.68 -9.60 8.29
CA ALA A 224 6.35 -10.10 8.01
C ALA A 224 6.37 -11.36 7.12
N PRO A 225 5.39 -12.27 7.29
CA PRO A 225 5.08 -13.26 6.28
C PRO A 225 4.60 -12.58 5.00
N VAL A 226 4.53 -13.34 3.91
CA VAL A 226 4.23 -12.84 2.56
C VAL A 226 2.95 -12.02 2.52
N ALA A 227 1.84 -12.54 3.06
CA ALA A 227 0.57 -11.80 3.06
C ALA A 227 0.67 -10.50 3.87
N GLY A 228 1.37 -10.51 5.01
CA GLY A 228 1.65 -9.31 5.78
C GLY A 228 2.41 -8.27 4.96
N SER A 229 3.50 -8.67 4.29
CA SER A 229 4.26 -7.78 3.41
C SER A 229 3.43 -7.25 2.23
N MET A 230 2.54 -8.07 1.66
CA MET A 230 1.63 -7.67 0.58
C MET A 230 0.65 -6.60 1.05
N VAL A 231 -0.05 -6.78 2.18
CA VAL A 231 -1.05 -5.79 2.66
C VAL A 231 -0.39 -4.52 3.13
N LEU A 232 0.74 -4.66 3.84
CA LEU A 232 1.54 -3.51 4.24
C LEU A 232 1.86 -2.66 3.00
N ALA A 233 2.38 -3.27 1.94
CA ALA A 233 2.84 -2.54 0.76
C ALA A 233 1.66 -2.00 -0.04
N ALA A 234 0.68 -2.86 -0.33
CA ALA A 234 -0.39 -2.56 -1.27
C ALA A 234 -1.47 -1.65 -0.71
N ILE A 235 -1.74 -1.67 0.59
CA ILE A 235 -2.92 -1.00 1.15
C ILE A 235 -2.60 -0.15 2.37
N LEU A 236 -1.85 -0.64 3.36
CA LEU A 236 -1.70 0.08 4.63
C LEU A 236 -0.92 1.39 4.47
N LEU A 237 0.05 1.46 3.55
CA LEU A 237 0.69 2.74 3.20
C LEU A 237 -0.29 3.69 2.53
N LYS A 238 -1.17 3.18 1.64
CA LYS A 238 -2.17 3.98 0.94
C LYS A 238 -3.23 4.55 1.88
N LEU A 239 -3.47 3.92 3.01
CA LEU A 239 -4.38 4.44 4.03
C LEU A 239 -3.85 5.79 4.57
N GLY A 240 -2.53 5.95 4.73
CA GLY A 240 -1.94 7.25 5.05
C GLY A 240 -2.23 8.31 3.99
N GLY A 241 -2.08 7.98 2.70
CA GLY A 241 -2.34 8.89 1.58
C GLY A 241 -3.81 9.27 1.45
N TYR A 242 -4.70 8.28 1.61
CA TYR A 242 -6.14 8.49 1.68
C TYR A 242 -6.52 9.47 2.79
N GLY A 243 -6.03 9.23 4.01
CA GLY A 243 -6.32 10.10 5.16
C GLY A 243 -5.76 11.51 4.97
N MET A 244 -4.56 11.62 4.42
CA MET A 244 -3.94 12.90 4.09
C MET A 244 -4.77 13.68 3.06
N MET A 245 -5.20 13.05 1.96
CA MET A 245 -6.06 13.69 0.96
C MET A 245 -7.38 14.18 1.56
N ARG A 246 -8.00 13.41 2.47
CA ARG A 246 -9.24 13.80 3.16
C ARG A 246 -9.06 14.94 4.14
N MET A 247 -7.94 14.98 4.86
CA MET A 247 -7.69 16.03 5.84
C MET A 247 -7.19 17.32 5.18
N MET A 248 -6.48 17.25 4.05
CA MET A 248 -5.95 18.45 3.38
C MET A 248 -7.04 19.44 2.98
N THR A 249 -8.24 18.98 2.62
CA THR A 249 -9.36 19.88 2.30
C THR A 249 -9.81 20.71 3.50
N ILE A 250 -9.55 20.24 4.73
CA ILE A 250 -9.92 20.89 5.98
C ILE A 250 -8.82 21.84 6.46
N LEU A 251 -7.56 21.51 6.16
CA LEU A 251 -6.37 22.23 6.64
C LEU A 251 -6.02 23.48 5.83
N ASP A 252 -6.74 23.75 4.74
CA ASP A 252 -6.55 24.96 3.94
C ASP A 252 -7.15 26.19 4.64
N PRO A 253 -6.46 27.36 4.62
CA PRO A 253 -5.25 27.68 3.83
C PRO A 253 -3.91 27.49 4.57
N LEU A 254 -3.90 27.13 5.86
CA LEU A 254 -2.69 27.07 6.70
C LEU A 254 -1.63 26.10 6.15
N SER A 255 -2.08 25.04 5.47
CA SER A 255 -1.26 24.11 4.71
C SER A 255 -0.18 24.84 3.89
N LYS A 256 -0.54 25.87 3.12
CA LYS A 256 0.33 26.58 2.16
C LYS A 256 1.62 27.11 2.78
N ASP A 257 1.58 27.47 4.05
CA ASP A 257 2.75 28.02 4.77
C ASP A 257 3.56 26.94 5.49
N LEU A 258 2.92 25.85 5.94
CA LEU A 258 3.56 24.82 6.79
C LEU A 258 4.09 23.61 6.02
N ILE A 259 3.80 23.49 4.72
CA ILE A 259 4.20 22.35 3.88
C ILE A 259 5.73 22.25 3.67
N TYR A 260 6.46 23.37 3.62
CA TYR A 260 7.88 23.42 3.22
C TYR A 260 8.81 22.39 3.91
N PRO A 261 8.84 22.24 5.26
CA PRO A 261 9.70 21.26 5.90
C PRO A 261 9.35 19.82 5.52
N ILE A 262 8.06 19.50 5.39
CA ILE A 262 7.58 18.16 5.03
C ILE A 262 7.92 17.87 3.56
N MET A 263 7.76 18.88 2.69
CA MET A 263 8.13 18.78 1.28
C MET A 263 9.63 18.53 1.10
N ALA A 264 10.47 19.24 1.85
CA ALA A 264 11.92 19.04 1.81
C ALA A 264 12.30 17.61 2.25
N LEU A 265 11.69 17.11 3.32
CA LEU A 265 11.89 15.73 3.78
C LEU A 265 11.39 14.71 2.77
N ALA A 266 10.26 14.95 2.10
CA ALA A 266 9.72 14.06 1.09
C ALA A 266 10.68 13.95 -0.10
N LEU A 267 11.07 15.08 -0.70
CA LEU A 267 11.94 15.12 -1.88
C LEU A 267 13.36 14.59 -1.59
N TRP A 268 13.96 15.01 -0.48
CA TRP A 268 15.26 14.47 -0.07
C TRP A 268 15.17 12.97 0.23
N GLY A 269 14.04 12.55 0.82
CA GLY A 269 13.72 11.17 1.10
C GLY A 269 13.72 10.28 -0.14
N VAL A 270 13.17 10.74 -1.27
CA VAL A 270 13.17 10.00 -2.54
C VAL A 270 14.60 9.64 -2.96
N ILE A 271 15.51 10.62 -2.92
CA ILE A 271 16.92 10.43 -3.30
C ILE A 271 17.63 9.51 -2.31
N MET A 272 17.51 9.79 -1.01
CA MET A 272 18.25 9.06 0.02
C MET A 272 17.81 7.60 0.10
N THR A 273 16.51 7.32 0.10
CA THR A 273 16.00 5.95 0.13
C THR A 273 16.31 5.19 -1.16
N GLY A 274 16.24 5.86 -2.33
CA GLY A 274 16.71 5.29 -3.58
C GLY A 274 18.20 4.92 -3.55
N SER A 275 19.06 5.79 -2.98
CA SER A 275 20.49 5.52 -2.84
C SER A 275 20.78 4.36 -1.88
N ILE A 276 19.95 4.20 -0.85
CA ILE A 276 20.00 3.05 0.06
C ILE A 276 19.70 1.76 -0.72
N CYS A 277 18.68 1.75 -1.59
CA CYS A 277 18.32 0.58 -2.40
C CYS A 277 19.49 0.03 -3.23
N LEU A 278 20.35 0.88 -3.78
CA LEU A 278 21.54 0.47 -4.55
C LEU A 278 22.56 -0.34 -3.75
N ARG A 279 22.56 -0.20 -2.42
CA ARG A 279 23.49 -0.88 -1.52
C ARG A 279 22.83 -1.97 -0.67
N GLN A 280 21.54 -2.24 -0.86
CA GLN A 280 20.84 -3.26 -0.10
C GLN A 280 21.28 -4.66 -0.53
N THR A 281 21.67 -5.48 0.45
CA THR A 281 21.99 -6.91 0.28
C THR A 281 20.73 -7.77 0.36
N ASP A 282 19.75 -7.34 1.15
CA ASP A 282 18.51 -8.07 1.39
C ASP A 282 17.46 -7.69 0.34
N LEU A 283 16.90 -8.70 -0.30
CA LEU A 283 15.97 -8.49 -1.40
C LEU A 283 14.64 -7.88 -0.90
N LYS A 284 14.11 -8.35 0.23
CA LYS A 284 12.89 -7.77 0.83
C LYS A 284 13.12 -6.34 1.35
N SER A 285 14.30 -6.03 1.89
CA SER A 285 14.59 -4.68 2.38
C SER A 285 14.72 -3.70 1.22
N LEU A 286 15.32 -4.11 0.09
CA LEU A 286 15.38 -3.28 -1.12
C LEU A 286 13.97 -2.89 -1.59
N ILE A 287 13.06 -3.87 -1.69
CA ILE A 287 11.66 -3.60 -2.08
C ILE A 287 10.99 -2.67 -1.06
N ALA A 288 11.26 -2.86 0.24
CA ALA A 288 10.75 -2.01 1.30
C ALA A 288 11.28 -0.55 1.23
N TYR A 289 12.56 -0.33 0.95
CA TYR A 289 13.10 1.02 0.75
C TYR A 289 12.59 1.66 -0.55
N SER A 290 12.39 0.87 -1.62
CA SER A 290 11.76 1.40 -2.82
C SER A 290 10.33 1.89 -2.56
N SER A 291 9.56 1.23 -1.70
CA SER A 291 8.21 1.71 -1.36
C SER A 291 8.24 3.02 -0.58
N VAL A 292 9.23 3.24 0.29
CA VAL A 292 9.44 4.56 0.92
C VAL A 292 9.73 5.62 -0.14
N SER A 293 10.56 5.33 -1.15
CA SER A 293 10.87 6.30 -2.21
C SER A 293 9.64 6.69 -3.05
N HIS A 294 8.83 5.73 -3.51
CA HIS A 294 7.63 6.03 -4.30
C HIS A 294 6.55 6.70 -3.43
N MET A 295 6.38 6.31 -2.17
CA MET A 295 5.43 6.99 -1.26
C MET A 295 5.90 8.40 -0.90
N GLY A 296 7.22 8.69 -0.94
CA GLY A 296 7.76 10.05 -0.83
C GLY A 296 7.28 10.97 -1.95
N LEU A 297 7.23 10.46 -3.19
CA LEU A 297 6.63 11.18 -4.33
C LEU A 297 5.13 11.39 -4.13
N VAL A 298 4.40 10.37 -3.65
CA VAL A 298 2.95 10.49 -3.32
C VAL A 298 2.72 11.59 -2.27
N ALA A 299 3.53 11.63 -1.21
CA ALA A 299 3.45 12.66 -0.19
C ALA A 299 3.69 14.06 -0.78
N GLY A 300 4.71 14.20 -1.64
CA GLY A 300 4.96 15.45 -2.39
C GLY A 300 3.74 15.87 -3.22
N GLY A 301 3.18 14.96 -4.02
CA GLY A 301 2.00 15.24 -4.86
C GLY A 301 0.76 15.67 -4.06
N ILE A 302 0.50 15.05 -2.91
CA ILE A 302 -0.61 15.41 -2.02
C ILE A 302 -0.38 16.77 -1.36
N LEU A 303 0.86 17.08 -0.96
CA LEU A 303 1.20 18.33 -0.28
C LEU A 303 1.01 19.57 -1.16
N ILE A 304 1.18 19.48 -2.48
CA ILE A 304 0.97 20.65 -3.38
C ILE A 304 -0.52 21.04 -3.46
N GLN A 305 -1.43 20.09 -3.22
CA GLN A 305 -2.88 20.28 -3.29
C GLN A 305 -3.39 20.77 -4.66
N THR A 306 -2.71 20.39 -5.75
CA THR A 306 -3.20 20.63 -7.11
C THR A 306 -4.00 19.42 -7.61
N PRO A 307 -4.97 19.61 -8.53
CA PRO A 307 -5.72 18.49 -9.12
C PRO A 307 -4.80 17.47 -9.79
N TRP A 308 -3.76 17.94 -10.48
CA TRP A 308 -2.70 17.09 -11.03
C TRP A 308 -1.92 16.36 -9.92
N GLY A 309 -1.55 17.06 -8.84
CA GLY A 309 -0.90 16.42 -7.68
C GLY A 309 -1.73 15.27 -7.07
N PHE A 310 -3.02 15.49 -6.85
CA PHE A 310 -3.92 14.47 -6.30
C PHE A 310 -4.18 13.30 -7.27
N THR A 311 -4.43 13.58 -8.55
CA THR A 311 -4.62 12.52 -9.57
C THR A 311 -3.36 11.65 -9.68
N GLY A 312 -2.19 12.26 -9.83
CA GLY A 312 -0.92 11.53 -9.91
C GLY A 312 -0.62 10.71 -8.66
N ALA A 313 -0.87 11.28 -7.47
CA ALA A 313 -0.73 10.57 -6.20
C ALA A 313 -1.65 9.34 -6.11
N LEU A 314 -2.92 9.45 -6.55
CA LEU A 314 -3.85 8.33 -6.53
C LEU A 314 -3.47 7.23 -7.54
N VAL A 315 -3.12 7.62 -8.76
CA VAL A 315 -2.63 6.70 -9.79
C VAL A 315 -1.40 5.95 -9.28
N LEU A 316 -0.41 6.65 -8.73
CA LEU A 316 0.81 6.06 -8.22
C LEU A 316 0.54 5.15 -7.01
N MET A 317 -0.37 5.52 -6.11
CA MET A 317 -0.75 4.70 -4.95
C MET A 317 -1.26 3.31 -5.37
N ILE A 318 -2.16 3.26 -6.36
CA ILE A 318 -2.76 2.02 -6.86
C ILE A 318 -1.72 1.20 -7.64
N ALA A 319 -1.02 1.85 -8.57
CA ALA A 319 -0.07 1.21 -9.46
C ALA A 319 1.10 0.61 -8.66
N HIS A 320 1.69 1.40 -7.76
CA HIS A 320 2.71 0.92 -6.83
C HIS A 320 2.17 -0.18 -5.91
N GLY A 321 0.90 -0.11 -5.49
CA GLY A 321 0.28 -1.15 -4.66
C GLY A 321 0.29 -2.53 -5.32
N LEU A 322 -0.04 -2.60 -6.61
CA LEU A 322 0.02 -3.85 -7.39
C LEU A 322 1.46 -4.30 -7.68
N VAL A 323 2.35 -3.37 -8.03
CA VAL A 323 3.75 -3.69 -8.38
C VAL A 323 4.56 -4.15 -7.16
N SER A 324 4.47 -3.43 -6.04
CA SER A 324 5.20 -3.76 -4.82
C SER A 324 4.76 -5.10 -4.22
N SER A 325 3.44 -5.40 -4.22
CA SER A 325 2.94 -6.71 -3.80
C SER A 325 3.45 -7.83 -4.71
N ALA A 326 3.48 -7.63 -6.03
CA ALA A 326 4.05 -8.58 -6.99
C ALA A 326 5.55 -8.84 -6.71
N LEU A 327 6.33 -7.79 -6.44
CA LEU A 327 7.75 -7.90 -6.10
C LEU A 327 7.97 -8.65 -4.77
N PHE A 328 7.17 -8.40 -3.73
CA PHE A 328 7.23 -9.16 -2.48
C PHE A 328 6.85 -10.63 -2.67
N CYS A 329 5.94 -10.93 -3.58
CA CYS A 329 5.62 -12.31 -3.94
C CYS A 329 6.76 -12.99 -4.68
N LEU A 330 7.40 -12.33 -5.65
CA LEU A 330 8.58 -12.85 -6.32
C LEU A 330 9.73 -13.09 -5.34
N ALA A 331 9.98 -12.14 -4.44
CA ALA A 331 10.91 -12.28 -3.32
C ALA A 331 10.62 -13.52 -2.46
N ASN A 332 9.34 -13.79 -2.21
CA ASN A 332 8.94 -14.97 -1.47
C ASN A 332 9.18 -16.26 -2.26
N THR A 333 8.86 -16.30 -3.55
CA THR A 333 9.11 -17.52 -4.36
C THR A 333 10.59 -17.88 -4.43
N THR A 334 11.49 -16.88 -4.41
CA THR A 334 12.93 -17.12 -4.28
C THR A 334 13.31 -17.60 -2.87
N TYR A 335 12.66 -17.04 -1.84
CA TYR A 335 12.89 -17.40 -0.44
C TYR A 335 12.41 -18.82 -0.09
N GLU A 336 11.25 -19.27 -0.61
CA GLU A 336 10.72 -20.62 -0.40
C GLU A 336 11.67 -21.72 -0.92
N ARG A 337 12.58 -21.37 -1.83
CA ARG A 337 13.56 -22.30 -2.42
C ARG A 337 14.95 -22.19 -1.80
N THR A 338 15.42 -20.97 -1.55
CA THR A 338 16.79 -20.71 -1.08
C THR A 338 16.89 -20.55 0.44
N HIS A 339 15.74 -20.40 1.14
CA HIS A 339 15.63 -20.10 2.57
C HIS A 339 16.48 -18.90 3.06
N SER A 340 16.92 -18.06 2.14
CA SER A 340 17.73 -16.88 2.42
C SER A 340 17.16 -15.66 1.71
N ARG A 341 17.26 -14.49 2.36
CA ARG A 341 16.79 -13.20 1.81
C ARG A 341 17.88 -12.46 1.03
N THR A 342 19.11 -12.95 1.11
CA THR A 342 20.30 -12.32 0.54
C THR A 342 20.31 -12.46 -0.98
N MET A 343 20.30 -11.33 -1.67
CA MET A 343 20.19 -11.25 -3.14
C MET A 343 21.34 -11.95 -3.87
N LEU A 344 22.54 -11.90 -3.30
CA LEU A 344 23.75 -12.51 -3.89
C LEU A 344 23.69 -14.04 -3.96
N LEU A 345 22.93 -14.68 -3.06
CA LEU A 345 22.76 -16.14 -3.09
C LEU A 345 21.82 -16.55 -4.22
N ALA A 346 20.82 -15.73 -4.57
CA ALA A 346 19.82 -16.02 -5.59
C ALA A 346 20.19 -15.45 -6.97
N ARG A 347 21.41 -15.73 -7.46
CA ARG A 347 21.95 -15.24 -8.75
C ARG A 347 21.67 -16.20 -9.91
N GLY A 348 21.57 -15.66 -11.13
CA GLY A 348 21.50 -16.45 -12.36
C GLY A 348 20.20 -17.27 -12.56
N LEU A 349 19.12 -16.92 -11.85
CA LEU A 349 17.90 -17.73 -11.83
C LEU A 349 17.18 -17.82 -13.19
N GLN A 350 17.49 -16.94 -14.15
CA GLN A 350 16.92 -16.99 -15.50
C GLN A 350 17.26 -18.29 -16.24
N ILE A 351 18.43 -18.88 -15.98
CA ILE A 351 18.88 -20.10 -16.65
C ILE A 351 18.01 -21.29 -16.22
N ILE A 352 17.60 -21.33 -14.95
CA ILE A 352 16.77 -22.41 -14.42
C ILE A 352 15.28 -22.14 -14.68
N PHE A 353 14.83 -20.89 -14.49
CA PHE A 353 13.43 -20.51 -14.49
C PHE A 353 13.15 -19.37 -15.48
N PRO A 354 13.07 -19.66 -16.79
CA PRO A 354 12.91 -18.62 -17.81
C PRO A 354 11.56 -17.89 -17.70
N LEU A 355 10.47 -18.61 -17.42
CA LEU A 355 9.14 -18.00 -17.29
C LEU A 355 9.06 -17.04 -16.09
N THR A 356 9.79 -17.31 -15.01
CA THR A 356 9.79 -16.42 -13.84
C THR A 356 10.68 -15.23 -14.05
N ALA A 357 11.75 -15.39 -14.83
CA ALA A 357 12.53 -14.24 -15.28
C ALA A 357 11.65 -13.26 -16.07
N VAL A 358 10.67 -13.74 -16.85
CA VAL A 358 9.67 -12.86 -17.49
C VAL A 358 8.83 -12.13 -16.45
N TRP A 359 8.33 -12.81 -15.41
CA TRP A 359 7.58 -12.15 -14.32
C TRP A 359 8.43 -11.11 -13.56
N TRP A 360 9.68 -11.43 -13.26
CA TRP A 360 10.66 -10.49 -12.70
C TRP A 360 10.92 -9.31 -13.63
N PHE A 361 11.02 -9.55 -14.94
CA PHE A 361 11.26 -8.49 -15.90
C PHE A 361 10.08 -7.52 -15.97
N VAL A 362 8.86 -8.02 -16.15
CA VAL A 362 7.66 -7.16 -16.24
C VAL A 362 7.43 -6.37 -14.94
N SER A 363 7.57 -7.00 -13.78
CA SER A 363 7.44 -6.31 -12.49
C SER A 363 8.53 -5.25 -12.26
N ASN A 364 9.78 -5.50 -12.68
CA ASN A 364 10.84 -4.49 -12.62
C ASN A 364 10.61 -3.34 -13.60
N LEU A 365 10.13 -3.62 -14.82
CA LEU A 365 9.72 -2.60 -15.78
C LEU A 365 8.59 -1.71 -15.23
N ALA A 366 7.63 -2.31 -14.52
CA ALA A 366 6.60 -1.55 -13.84
C ALA A 366 7.17 -0.71 -12.69
N ASN A 367 8.11 -1.26 -11.91
CA ASN A 367 8.73 -0.55 -10.79
C ASN A 367 9.55 0.66 -11.23
N LEU A 368 10.26 0.57 -12.37
CA LEU A 368 11.01 1.70 -12.95
C LEU A 368 10.15 2.70 -13.73
N ALA A 369 8.83 2.52 -13.73
CA ALA A 369 7.89 3.36 -14.45
C ALA A 369 8.14 3.41 -15.97
N LEU A 370 8.19 2.24 -16.64
CA LEU A 370 8.29 2.19 -18.10
C LEU A 370 6.98 2.68 -18.78
N PRO A 371 7.03 3.52 -19.84
CA PRO A 371 5.84 3.81 -20.64
C PRO A 371 5.33 2.54 -21.35
N PRO A 372 4.01 2.27 -21.42
CA PRO A 372 2.86 3.06 -20.95
C PRO A 372 2.26 2.58 -19.59
N LEU A 373 3.07 2.02 -18.68
CA LEU A 373 2.56 1.44 -17.42
C LEU A 373 2.02 2.52 -16.47
N PRO A 374 1.01 2.20 -15.62
CA PRO A 374 0.36 3.19 -14.74
C PRO A 374 1.31 3.87 -13.73
N ASN A 375 2.42 3.22 -13.33
CA ASN A 375 3.43 3.84 -12.47
C ASN A 375 3.98 5.14 -13.09
N LEU A 376 4.33 5.11 -14.39
CA LEU A 376 4.81 6.30 -15.09
C LEU A 376 3.76 7.38 -15.14
N MET A 377 2.51 7.00 -15.40
CA MET A 377 1.43 7.96 -15.45
C MET A 377 1.33 8.74 -14.12
N GLY A 378 1.36 8.03 -12.99
CA GLY A 378 1.36 8.67 -11.67
C GLY A 378 2.59 9.54 -11.42
N GLU A 379 3.79 9.01 -11.69
CA GLU A 379 5.05 9.73 -11.45
C GLU A 379 5.17 10.99 -12.32
N LEU A 380 4.88 10.91 -13.61
CA LEU A 380 4.96 12.04 -14.52
C LEU A 380 3.97 13.15 -14.13
N VAL A 381 2.73 12.78 -13.80
CA VAL A 381 1.72 13.74 -13.34
C VAL A 381 2.18 14.45 -12.05
N ILE A 382 2.74 13.72 -11.08
CA ILE A 382 3.31 14.34 -9.87
C ILE A 382 4.49 15.26 -10.21
N ILE A 383 5.41 14.84 -11.09
CA ILE A 383 6.56 15.65 -11.50
C ILE A 383 6.12 16.94 -12.18
N THR A 384 5.11 16.90 -13.05
CA THR A 384 4.57 18.11 -13.69
C THR A 384 3.92 19.06 -12.67
N ALA A 385 3.17 18.53 -11.71
CA ALA A 385 2.60 19.34 -10.62
C ALA A 385 3.68 19.97 -9.74
N MET A 386 4.75 19.24 -9.42
CA MET A 386 5.89 19.73 -8.66
C MET A 386 6.70 20.78 -9.41
N PHE A 387 6.90 20.60 -10.72
CA PHE A 387 7.57 21.58 -11.57
C PHE A 387 6.81 22.91 -11.60
N ASN A 388 5.48 22.86 -11.69
CA ASN A 388 4.64 24.05 -11.60
C ASN A 388 4.68 24.71 -10.21
N TRP A 389 4.88 23.93 -9.13
CA TRP A 389 5.05 24.46 -7.78
C TRP A 389 6.40 25.16 -7.60
N SER A 390 7.50 24.51 -7.99
CA SER A 390 8.79 25.18 -8.17
C SER A 390 9.70 24.43 -9.16
N PRO A 391 10.32 25.12 -10.15
CA PRO A 391 11.13 24.47 -11.18
C PRO A 391 12.32 23.66 -10.65
N TRP A 392 12.90 24.08 -9.51
CA TRP A 392 14.03 23.40 -8.88
C TRP A 392 13.72 21.97 -8.44
N THR A 393 12.45 21.64 -8.20
CA THR A 393 12.04 20.28 -7.84
C THR A 393 12.34 19.27 -8.94
N LEU A 394 12.42 19.69 -10.20
CA LEU A 394 12.73 18.81 -11.34
C LEU A 394 14.11 18.16 -11.20
N VAL A 395 15.09 18.86 -10.62
CA VAL A 395 16.42 18.30 -10.39
C VAL A 395 16.34 17.14 -9.40
N LEU A 396 15.57 17.32 -8.30
CA LEU A 396 15.43 16.32 -7.25
C LEU A 396 14.60 15.13 -7.71
N THR A 397 13.44 15.38 -8.33
CA THR A 397 12.57 14.31 -8.82
C THR A 397 13.18 13.59 -10.03
N GLY A 398 13.84 14.31 -10.94
CA GLY A 398 14.59 13.73 -12.05
C GLY A 398 15.73 12.83 -11.57
N ALA A 399 16.55 13.29 -10.61
CA ALA A 399 17.57 12.45 -9.99
C ALA A 399 16.94 11.22 -9.29
N GLY A 400 15.81 11.40 -8.61
CA GLY A 400 15.03 10.32 -8.02
C GLY A 400 14.64 9.24 -9.03
N THR A 401 14.07 9.63 -10.18
CA THR A 401 13.68 8.68 -11.24
C THR A 401 14.88 7.97 -11.87
N LEU A 402 16.03 8.63 -11.98
CA LEU A 402 17.26 7.98 -12.47
C LEU A 402 17.74 6.92 -11.47
N ILE A 403 17.70 7.22 -10.17
CA ILE A 403 18.05 6.28 -9.11
C ILE A 403 17.04 5.12 -9.07
N THR A 404 15.74 5.37 -9.32
CA THR A 404 14.74 4.30 -9.38
C THR A 404 14.98 3.33 -10.53
N ALA A 405 15.35 3.84 -11.71
CA ALA A 405 15.80 3.00 -12.81
C ALA A 405 17.07 2.21 -12.47
N ALA A 406 18.03 2.83 -11.78
CA ALA A 406 19.28 2.17 -11.40
C ALA A 406 19.06 1.00 -10.43
N TYR A 407 18.30 1.18 -9.32
CA TYR A 407 18.12 0.09 -8.35
C TYR A 407 17.19 -1.02 -8.84
N SER A 408 16.22 -0.71 -9.70
CA SER A 408 15.29 -1.71 -10.26
C SER A 408 16.00 -2.62 -11.26
N LEU A 409 16.83 -2.04 -12.14
CA LEU A 409 17.71 -2.82 -13.02
C LEU A 409 18.76 -3.59 -12.22
N TYR A 410 19.34 -2.99 -11.18
CA TYR A 410 20.26 -3.69 -10.28
C TYR A 410 19.61 -4.93 -9.66
N LEU A 411 18.38 -4.81 -9.13
CA LEU A 411 17.61 -5.93 -8.59
C LEU A 411 17.40 -7.04 -9.63
N PHE A 412 17.05 -6.68 -10.88
CA PHE A 412 16.86 -7.66 -11.94
C PHE A 412 18.17 -8.36 -12.32
N LEU A 413 19.24 -7.59 -12.54
CA LEU A 413 20.53 -8.11 -12.96
C LEU A 413 21.14 -9.03 -11.90
N MET A 414 21.06 -8.64 -10.62
CA MET A 414 21.65 -9.43 -9.54
C MET A 414 20.88 -10.70 -9.21
N THR A 415 19.57 -10.76 -9.50
CA THR A 415 18.78 -11.97 -9.20
C THR A 415 18.67 -12.90 -10.41
N GLN A 416 18.37 -12.35 -11.59
CA GLN A 416 18.05 -13.15 -12.76
C GLN A 416 19.26 -13.44 -13.64
N ARG A 417 20.19 -12.47 -13.78
CA ARG A 417 21.35 -12.61 -14.67
C ARG A 417 22.60 -13.06 -13.93
N GLY A 418 23.63 -13.38 -14.71
CA GLY A 418 24.93 -13.85 -14.23
C GLY A 418 25.02 -15.37 -14.12
N PRO A 419 26.21 -15.88 -13.75
CA PRO A 419 26.42 -17.31 -13.58
C PRO A 419 25.65 -17.83 -12.35
N LEU A 420 25.16 -19.05 -12.46
CA LEU A 420 24.51 -19.72 -11.34
C LEU A 420 25.54 -20.04 -10.24
N PRO A 421 25.28 -19.73 -8.96
CA PRO A 421 26.14 -20.16 -7.87
C PRO A 421 26.21 -21.69 -7.79
N GLN A 422 27.41 -22.25 -7.65
CA GLN A 422 27.64 -23.70 -7.64
C GLN A 422 26.94 -24.44 -6.48
N HIS A 423 26.64 -23.75 -5.38
CA HIS A 423 25.96 -24.35 -4.23
C HIS A 423 24.45 -24.53 -4.44
N ILE A 424 23.88 -23.89 -5.46
CA ILE A 424 22.46 -24.05 -5.80
C ILE A 424 22.31 -25.32 -6.64
N ILE A 425 21.86 -26.39 -5.99
CA ILE A 425 21.65 -27.69 -6.62
C ILE A 425 20.17 -28.07 -6.45
N ASN A 426 19.54 -28.56 -7.53
CA ASN A 426 18.19 -29.15 -7.52
C ASN A 426 17.07 -28.25 -6.94
N LEU A 427 17.01 -26.98 -7.38
CA LEU A 427 15.84 -26.15 -7.06
C LEU A 427 14.58 -26.72 -7.73
N GLN A 428 13.50 -26.81 -6.95
CA GLN A 428 12.20 -27.22 -7.48
C GLN A 428 11.67 -26.20 -8.51
N PRO A 429 11.04 -26.66 -9.62
CA PRO A 429 10.42 -25.77 -10.59
C PRO A 429 9.31 -24.92 -9.98
N PHE A 430 8.96 -23.84 -10.67
CA PHE A 430 7.85 -22.99 -10.26
C PHE A 430 6.51 -23.71 -10.37
N HIS A 431 5.75 -23.64 -9.29
CA HIS A 431 4.43 -24.24 -9.23
C HIS A 431 3.40 -23.40 -10.00
N THR A 432 2.37 -24.04 -10.53
CA THR A 432 1.24 -23.37 -11.21
C THR A 432 0.60 -22.29 -10.33
N ARG A 433 0.57 -22.50 -9.02
CA ARG A 433 0.11 -21.53 -8.02
C ARG A 433 0.89 -20.22 -8.04
N GLU A 434 2.21 -20.29 -8.22
CA GLU A 434 3.10 -19.13 -8.23
C GLU A 434 2.91 -18.35 -9.54
N HIS A 435 2.77 -19.04 -10.67
CA HIS A 435 2.43 -18.41 -11.93
C HIS A 435 1.05 -17.75 -11.91
N LEU A 436 0.03 -18.45 -11.39
CA LEU A 436 -1.30 -17.88 -11.22
C LEU A 436 -1.25 -16.60 -10.36
N LEU A 437 -0.54 -16.65 -9.24
CA LEU A 437 -0.37 -15.48 -8.39
C LEU A 437 0.26 -14.31 -9.15
N MET A 438 1.32 -14.53 -9.94
CA MET A 438 1.95 -13.45 -10.72
C MET A 438 1.02 -12.92 -11.81
N THR A 439 0.29 -13.78 -12.50
CA THR A 439 -0.70 -13.36 -13.51
C THR A 439 -1.79 -12.49 -12.89
N LEU A 440 -2.29 -12.83 -11.71
CA LEU A 440 -3.33 -12.06 -11.02
C LEU A 440 -2.85 -10.69 -10.50
N HIS A 441 -1.54 -10.51 -10.28
CA HIS A 441 -0.97 -9.19 -9.98
C HIS A 441 -0.78 -8.34 -11.24
N LEU A 442 -0.22 -8.93 -12.30
CA LEU A 442 0.20 -8.19 -13.49
C LEU A 442 -0.93 -7.92 -14.49
N LEU A 443 -1.92 -8.81 -14.58
CA LEU A 443 -3.05 -8.64 -15.50
C LEU A 443 -3.88 -7.38 -15.20
N PRO A 444 -4.22 -7.05 -13.93
CA PRO A 444 -4.84 -5.76 -13.60
C PRO A 444 -3.99 -4.56 -14.03
N ILE A 445 -2.67 -4.61 -13.82
CA ILE A 445 -1.76 -3.51 -14.23
C ILE A 445 -1.84 -3.29 -15.74
N LEU A 446 -1.83 -4.36 -16.54
CA LEU A 446 -1.95 -4.28 -17.99
C LEU A 446 -3.34 -3.78 -18.43
N LEU A 447 -4.41 -4.22 -17.78
CA LEU A 447 -5.77 -3.76 -18.09
C LEU A 447 -5.97 -2.27 -17.77
N LEU A 448 -5.33 -1.76 -16.72
CA LEU A 448 -5.40 -0.35 -16.34
C LEU A 448 -4.74 0.58 -17.38
N ILE A 449 -3.87 0.07 -18.25
CA ILE A 449 -3.32 0.83 -19.40
C ILE A 449 -4.45 1.18 -20.38
N ILE A 450 -5.42 0.28 -20.57
CA ILE A 450 -6.49 0.44 -21.56
C ILE A 450 -7.52 1.47 -21.09
N LYS A 451 -7.79 1.53 -19.77
CA LYS A 451 -8.74 2.47 -19.15
C LYS A 451 -8.17 3.12 -17.89
N PRO A 452 -7.23 4.08 -18.04
CA PRO A 452 -6.59 4.74 -16.90
C PRO A 452 -7.55 5.65 -16.12
N GLU A 453 -8.65 6.10 -16.74
CA GLU A 453 -9.71 6.93 -16.14
C GLU A 453 -10.25 6.38 -14.82
N ILE A 454 -10.25 5.06 -14.65
CA ILE A 454 -10.70 4.38 -13.42
C ILE A 454 -9.87 4.79 -12.20
N MET A 455 -8.64 5.27 -12.41
CA MET A 455 -7.68 5.67 -11.38
C MET A 455 -7.50 7.19 -11.26
N TRP A 456 -8.26 8.02 -11.96
CA TRP A 456 -7.99 9.47 -11.98
C TRP A 456 -8.66 10.24 -10.84
N GLY A 457 -9.57 9.61 -10.10
CA GLY A 457 -10.24 10.25 -8.97
C GLY A 457 -11.20 11.35 -9.41
N TRP A 458 -11.35 12.39 -8.58
CA TRP A 458 -12.36 13.45 -8.76
C TRP A 458 -11.97 14.50 -9.80
N TRP A 459 -10.69 14.60 -10.14
CA TRP A 459 -10.12 15.79 -10.77
C TRP A 459 -9.93 15.62 -12.28
N TYR A 460 -10.93 15.01 -12.93
CA TYR A 460 -11.05 14.88 -14.38
C TYR A 460 -12.33 15.54 -14.88
#